data_AF-A0A7R8WCF9-F1
#
_entry.id   AF-A0A7R8WCF9-F1
#
_cell.length_a   1.000
_cell.length_b   1.000
_cell.length_c   1.000
_cell.angle_alpha   90.00
_cell.angle_beta   90.00
_cell.angle_gamma   90.00
#
_symmetry.space_group_name_H-M   'P 1'
#
loop_
_entity.id
_entity.type
_entity.pdbx_description
1 polymer ?
#
loop_
_entity_poly.entity_id
_entity_poly.type
_entity_poly.pdbx_seq_one_letter_code
_entity_poly.pdbx_strand_id
1 'polypeptide(L)'
;MEKIESVQFNQNHGLFSVCLQSGGVRLFNVDPLAEKAYIKKDVVGTVKCCSLLYRTNLIALVAGGTTPCFADNTVLIYDDHQKEFVLDASYVATASAQGTLIRVFELASKSQVVELRLPPECACICAFVNKNTVAAVCVDGTFHRYVFTEAGNCNRESFDRILDICVDDEF
;
A
#
# COMPACT_ATOMS: atom_id res chain seq x y z
N MET A 1 -8.21 -20.48 -24.61
CA MET A 1 -7.30 -19.32 -24.59
C MET A 1 -7.39 -18.73 -23.20
N GLU A 2 -6.26 -18.54 -22.51
CA GLU A 2 -6.24 -17.93 -21.17
C GLU A 2 -6.68 -16.47 -21.26
N LYS A 3 -7.47 -15.99 -20.30
CA LYS A 3 -7.95 -14.61 -20.26
C LYS A 3 -7.23 -13.85 -19.16
N ILE A 4 -6.92 -12.59 -19.45
CA ILE A 4 -6.20 -11.71 -18.55
C ILE A 4 -7.20 -10.80 -17.85
N GLU A 5 -7.08 -10.71 -16.52
CA GLU A 5 -7.86 -9.79 -15.69
C GLU A 5 -7.22 -8.40 -15.66
N SER A 6 -5.90 -8.34 -15.47
CA SER A 6 -5.15 -7.07 -15.45
C SER A 6 -3.69 -7.26 -15.87
N VAL A 7 -3.10 -6.23 -16.48
CA VAL A 7 -1.66 -6.12 -16.71
C VAL A 7 -1.17 -4.79 -16.15
N GLN A 8 -0.05 -4.78 -15.42
CA GLN A 8 0.50 -3.55 -14.87
C GLN A 8 2.03 -3.56 -14.92
N PHE A 9 2.63 -2.52 -15.47
CA PHE A 9 4.07 -2.28 -15.36
C PHE A 9 4.45 -1.80 -13.96
N ASN A 10 5.65 -2.17 -13.52
CA ASN A 10 6.25 -1.56 -12.34
C ASN A 10 6.71 -0.12 -12.64
N GLN A 11 7.10 0.62 -11.61
CA GLN A 11 7.39 2.05 -11.64
C GLN A 11 8.48 2.45 -12.65
N ASN A 12 9.43 1.55 -12.95
CA ASN A 12 10.52 1.78 -13.91
C ASN A 12 10.35 1.01 -15.22
N HIS A 13 9.17 0.42 -15.45
CA HIS A 13 8.79 -0.31 -16.68
C HIS A 13 9.73 -1.49 -17.02
N GLY A 14 10.48 -2.00 -16.04
CA GLY A 14 11.39 -3.14 -16.21
C GLY A 14 10.75 -4.50 -15.92
N LEU A 15 9.64 -4.52 -15.18
CA LEU A 15 8.82 -5.69 -14.90
C LEU A 15 7.35 -5.38 -15.19
N PHE A 16 6.55 -6.40 -15.45
CA PHE A 16 5.09 -6.29 -15.43
C PHE A 16 4.43 -7.50 -14.79
N SER A 17 3.31 -7.27 -14.12
CA SER A 17 2.44 -8.28 -13.55
C SER A 17 1.30 -8.62 -14.51
N VAL A 18 0.82 -9.86 -14.47
CA VAL A 18 -0.35 -10.34 -15.22
C VAL A 18 -1.23 -11.14 -14.26
N CYS A 19 -2.44 -10.66 -14.00
CA CYS A 19 -3.45 -11.39 -13.23
C CYS A 19 -4.31 -12.22 -14.20
N LEU A 20 -4.50 -13.51 -13.92
CA LEU A 20 -5.24 -14.42 -14.78
C LEU A 20 -6.68 -14.56 -14.31
N GLN A 21 -7.63 -14.62 -15.24
CA GLN A 21 -9.04 -14.86 -14.90
C GLN A 21 -9.28 -16.29 -14.38
N SER A 22 -8.44 -17.25 -14.78
CA SER A 22 -8.43 -18.61 -14.25
C SER A 22 -7.88 -18.70 -12.82
N GLY A 23 -7.11 -17.69 -12.38
CA GLY A 23 -6.48 -17.59 -11.07
C GLY A 23 -4.95 -17.53 -11.12
N GLY A 24 -4.36 -16.96 -10.08
CA GLY A 24 -2.91 -16.75 -9.99
C GLY A 24 -2.42 -15.48 -10.68
N VAL A 25 -1.14 -15.17 -10.42
CA VAL A 25 -0.46 -13.96 -10.89
C VAL A 25 0.92 -14.32 -11.42
N ARG A 26 1.24 -13.86 -12.62
CA ARG A 26 2.58 -14.04 -13.23
C ARG A 26 3.32 -12.72 -13.27
N LEU A 27 4.62 -12.78 -13.03
CA LEU A 27 5.53 -11.64 -13.12
C LEU A 27 6.51 -11.89 -14.24
N PHE A 28 6.70 -10.89 -15.10
CA PHE A 28 7.60 -10.97 -16.24
C PHE A 28 8.61 -9.83 -16.18
N ASN A 29 9.85 -10.14 -16.54
CA ASN A 29 10.84 -9.15 -16.90
C ASN A 29 10.60 -8.71 -18.35
N VAL A 30 10.84 -7.44 -18.64
CA VAL A 30 10.65 -6.87 -19.99
C VAL A 30 11.84 -7.18 -20.89
N ASP A 31 13.06 -7.02 -20.38
CA ASP A 31 14.30 -7.23 -21.15
C ASP A 31 15.36 -7.98 -20.33
N PRO A 32 15.71 -9.23 -20.70
CA PRO A 32 15.00 -10.04 -21.69
C PRO A 32 13.58 -10.41 -21.22
N LEU A 33 12.66 -10.59 -22.18
CA LEU A 33 11.29 -11.02 -21.88
C LEU A 33 11.30 -12.43 -21.28
N ALA A 34 11.07 -12.53 -19.97
CA ALA A 34 11.15 -13.80 -19.26
C ALA A 34 10.22 -13.81 -18.04
N GLU A 35 9.55 -14.93 -17.80
CA GLU A 35 8.80 -15.14 -16.56
C GLU A 35 9.77 -15.19 -15.37
N LYS A 36 9.54 -14.34 -14.37
CA LYS A 36 10.34 -14.24 -13.15
C LYS A 36 9.72 -15.01 -12.00
N ALA A 37 8.40 -14.97 -11.87
CA ALA A 37 7.68 -15.65 -10.81
C ALA A 37 6.24 -15.96 -11.23
N TYR A 38 5.68 -17.00 -10.62
CA TYR A 38 4.28 -17.37 -10.75
C TYR A 38 3.70 -17.69 -9.37
N ILE A 39 2.79 -16.83 -8.91
CA ILE A 39 2.01 -17.03 -7.70
C ILE A 39 0.77 -17.82 -8.09
N LYS A 40 0.70 -19.07 -7.64
CA LYS A 40 -0.33 -20.03 -8.06
C LYS A 40 -1.72 -19.65 -7.55
N LYS A 41 -2.74 -20.08 -8.28
CA LYS A 41 -4.15 -19.96 -7.87
C LYS A 41 -4.39 -20.48 -6.44
N ASP A 42 -3.77 -21.59 -6.05
CA ASP A 42 -4.00 -22.16 -4.71
C ASP A 42 -3.49 -21.26 -3.57
N VAL A 43 -2.66 -20.27 -3.88
CA VAL A 43 -2.14 -19.28 -2.92
C VAL A 43 -3.00 -18.01 -2.89
N VAL A 44 -3.37 -17.47 -4.06
CA VAL A 44 -4.01 -16.14 -4.17
C VAL A 44 -5.44 -16.15 -4.70
N GLY A 45 -5.94 -17.28 -5.16
CA GLY A 45 -7.19 -17.38 -5.90
C GLY A 45 -7.14 -16.58 -7.19
N THR A 46 -8.24 -15.90 -7.52
CA THR A 46 -8.23 -14.81 -8.51
C THR A 46 -7.88 -13.48 -7.85
N VAL A 47 -7.20 -12.62 -8.62
CA VAL A 47 -6.71 -11.31 -8.19
C VAL A 47 -7.19 -10.27 -9.20
N LYS A 48 -7.73 -9.16 -8.72
CA LYS A 48 -8.28 -8.09 -9.55
C LYS A 48 -7.19 -7.22 -10.17
N CYS A 49 -6.20 -6.85 -9.38
CA CYS A 49 -4.99 -6.18 -9.87
C CYS A 49 -3.81 -6.47 -8.94
N CYS A 50 -2.61 -6.38 -9.52
CA CYS A 50 -1.34 -6.64 -8.84
C CYS A 50 -0.36 -5.54 -9.18
N SER A 51 0.22 -4.91 -8.16
CA SER A 51 1.26 -3.89 -8.31
C SER A 51 2.57 -4.35 -7.70
N LEU A 52 3.67 -4.07 -8.39
CA LEU A 52 5.03 -4.41 -7.96
C LEU A 52 5.67 -3.19 -7.31
N LEU A 53 6.47 -3.40 -6.26
CA LEU A 53 7.33 -2.35 -5.71
C LEU A 53 8.73 -2.46 -6.34
N TYR A 54 8.98 -1.69 -7.39
CA TYR A 54 10.19 -1.73 -8.21
C TYR A 54 10.58 -3.18 -8.58
N ARG A 55 11.72 -3.65 -8.08
CA ARG A 55 12.24 -5.02 -8.25
C ARG A 55 12.39 -5.75 -6.91
N THR A 56 11.65 -5.32 -5.89
CA THR A 56 11.63 -6.00 -4.59
C THR A 56 10.81 -7.29 -4.66
N ASN A 57 10.87 -8.09 -3.61
CA ASN A 57 10.05 -9.27 -3.38
C ASN A 57 8.63 -8.95 -2.87
N LEU A 58 8.32 -7.67 -2.58
CA LEU A 58 7.02 -7.25 -2.08
C LEU A 58 6.05 -6.96 -3.23
N ILE A 59 4.90 -7.61 -3.17
CA ILE A 59 3.88 -7.57 -4.20
C ILE A 59 2.55 -7.19 -3.56
N ALA A 60 1.93 -6.11 -4.03
CA ALA A 60 0.61 -5.67 -3.59
C ALA A 60 -0.47 -6.30 -4.47
N LEU A 61 -1.43 -6.98 -3.85
CA LEU A 61 -2.52 -7.69 -4.52
C LEU A 61 -3.86 -7.14 -4.04
N VAL A 62 -4.76 -6.84 -4.96
CA VAL A 62 -6.18 -6.60 -4.64
C VAL A 62 -6.94 -7.88 -4.94
N ALA A 63 -7.47 -8.53 -3.91
CA ALA A 63 -8.27 -9.73 -4.10
C ALA A 63 -9.55 -9.41 -4.91
N GLY A 64 -10.03 -10.36 -5.70
CA GLY A 64 -11.25 -10.20 -6.48
C GLY A 64 -11.30 -11.10 -7.71
N GLY A 65 -12.19 -10.84 -8.65
CA GLY A 65 -12.40 -11.69 -9.83
C GLY A 65 -13.43 -12.79 -9.58
N THR A 66 -13.32 -13.90 -10.31
CA THR A 66 -14.36 -14.95 -10.34
C THR A 66 -14.33 -15.90 -9.15
N THR A 67 -13.15 -16.21 -8.63
CA THR A 67 -12.93 -17.17 -7.52
C THR A 67 -11.84 -16.68 -6.56
N PRO A 68 -12.03 -15.53 -5.90
CA PRO A 68 -11.03 -14.99 -4.99
C PRO A 68 -10.92 -15.84 -3.72
N CYS A 69 -9.69 -16.03 -3.21
CA CYS A 69 -9.45 -16.70 -1.93
C CYS A 69 -9.63 -15.79 -0.71
N PHE A 70 -9.69 -14.48 -0.94
CA PHE A 70 -9.79 -13.44 0.07
C PHE A 70 -10.97 -12.53 -0.25
N ALA A 71 -11.43 -11.77 0.74
CA ALA A 71 -12.50 -10.80 0.52
C ALA A 71 -12.08 -9.79 -0.55
N ASP A 72 -12.97 -9.49 -1.49
CA ASP A 72 -12.74 -8.69 -2.70
C ASP A 72 -12.48 -7.18 -2.45
N ASN A 73 -12.35 -6.82 -1.17
CA ASN A 73 -12.08 -5.51 -0.62
C ASN A 73 -10.72 -5.41 0.12
N THR A 74 -9.88 -6.44 0.03
CA THR A 74 -8.63 -6.51 0.79
C THR A 74 -7.43 -6.25 -0.12
N VAL A 75 -6.52 -5.37 0.34
CA VAL A 75 -5.16 -5.29 -0.21
C VAL A 75 -4.28 -6.20 0.63
N LEU A 76 -3.59 -7.09 -0.04
CA LEU A 76 -2.65 -8.03 0.54
C LEU A 76 -1.25 -7.64 0.10
N ILE A 77 -0.29 -7.65 1.01
CA ILE A 77 1.13 -7.59 0.67
C ILE A 77 1.69 -9.00 0.81
N TYR A 78 2.12 -9.55 -0.32
CA TYR A 78 2.74 -10.86 -0.41
C TYR A 78 4.24 -10.69 -0.56
N ASP A 79 5.01 -11.43 0.24
CA ASP A 79 6.45 -11.54 0.13
C ASP A 79 6.79 -12.79 -0.71
N ASP A 80 7.25 -12.59 -1.94
CA ASP A 80 7.60 -13.70 -2.83
C ASP A 80 8.86 -14.45 -2.42
N HIS A 81 9.74 -13.86 -1.61
CA HIS A 81 10.91 -14.55 -1.09
C HIS A 81 10.51 -15.53 0.03
N GLN A 82 9.68 -15.06 0.96
CA GLN A 82 9.20 -15.84 2.11
C GLN A 82 8.00 -16.74 1.76
N LYS A 83 7.33 -16.48 0.65
CA LYS A 83 6.10 -17.16 0.19
C LYS A 83 4.93 -17.03 1.16
N GLU A 84 4.77 -15.86 1.77
CA GLU A 84 3.72 -15.58 2.75
C GLU A 84 3.10 -14.19 2.58
N PHE A 85 1.92 -13.99 3.17
CA PHE A 85 1.31 -12.68 3.28
C PHE A 85 1.81 -11.98 4.53
N VAL A 86 2.44 -10.83 4.34
CA VAL A 86 3.04 -10.03 5.42
C VAL A 86 2.15 -8.88 5.88
N LEU A 87 1.08 -8.56 5.12
CA LEU A 87 0.08 -7.56 5.49
C LEU A 87 -1.27 -7.85 4.84
N ASP A 88 -2.34 -7.74 5.62
CA ASP A 88 -3.71 -7.57 5.17
C ASP A 88 -4.23 -6.19 5.63
N ALA A 89 -4.58 -5.34 4.68
CA ALA A 89 -5.06 -3.98 4.95
C ALA A 89 -6.46 -3.77 4.39
N SER A 90 -7.34 -3.19 5.21
CA SER A 90 -8.67 -2.70 4.81
C SER A 90 -8.69 -1.21 4.48
N TYR A 91 -7.65 -0.49 4.91
CA TYR A 91 -7.46 0.94 4.68
C TYR A 91 -6.10 1.20 4.06
N VAL A 92 -6.02 2.23 3.20
CA VAL A 92 -4.75 2.76 2.68
C VAL A 92 -4.68 4.24 2.97
N ALA A 93 -3.53 4.70 3.46
CA ALA A 93 -3.23 6.11 3.65
C ALA A 93 -2.27 6.58 2.56
N THR A 94 -2.54 7.72 1.94
CA THR A 94 -1.66 8.34 0.95
C THR A 94 -1.38 9.78 1.34
N ALA A 95 -0.13 10.20 1.19
CA ALA A 95 0.25 11.61 1.21
C ALA A 95 0.19 12.17 -0.22
N SER A 96 -0.26 13.42 -0.38
CA SER A 96 -0.19 14.12 -1.67
C SER A 96 1.25 14.33 -2.12
N ALA A 97 1.45 14.64 -3.40
CA ALA A 97 2.79 14.93 -3.94
C ALA A 97 3.48 16.10 -3.21
N GLN A 98 2.71 17.11 -2.76
CA GLN A 98 3.22 18.20 -1.93
C GLN A 98 3.38 17.82 -0.45
N GLY A 99 2.84 16.68 -0.02
CA GLY A 99 2.90 16.18 1.35
C GLY A 99 2.04 16.95 2.36
N THR A 100 1.14 17.82 1.92
CA THR A 100 0.28 18.63 2.81
C THR A 100 -1.11 18.02 3.04
N LEU A 101 -1.49 17.01 2.26
CA LEU A 101 -2.75 16.29 2.39
C LEU A 101 -2.46 14.83 2.62
N ILE A 102 -3.05 14.26 3.66
CA ILE A 102 -3.12 12.81 3.85
C ILE A 102 -4.55 12.37 3.63
N ARG A 103 -4.76 11.33 2.85
CA ARG A 103 -6.08 10.74 2.61
C ARG A 103 -6.08 9.29 3.05
N VAL A 104 -7.10 8.90 3.80
CA VAL A 104 -7.35 7.50 4.13
C VAL A 104 -8.52 7.02 3.29
N PHE A 105 -8.31 5.92 2.57
CA PHE A 105 -9.30 5.28 1.73
C PHE A 105 -9.67 3.94 2.33
N GLU A 106 -10.97 3.67 2.40
CA GLU A 106 -11.47 2.34 2.66
C GLU A 106 -11.47 1.56 1.35
N LEU A 107 -10.84 0.39 1.37
CA LEU A 107 -10.66 -0.40 0.16
C LEU A 107 -11.97 -1.09 -0.30
N ALA A 108 -12.89 -1.36 0.63
CA ALA A 108 -14.19 -1.96 0.35
C ALA A 108 -15.10 -1.05 -0.46
N SER A 109 -15.37 0.14 0.05
CA SER A 109 -16.20 1.14 -0.62
C SER A 109 -15.44 1.91 -1.71
N LYS A 110 -14.10 1.83 -1.72
CA LYS A 110 -13.20 2.68 -2.53
C LYS A 110 -13.47 4.16 -2.29
N SER A 111 -14.00 4.49 -1.12
CA SER A 111 -14.31 5.85 -0.73
C SER A 111 -13.18 6.42 0.12
N GLN A 112 -13.00 7.73 0.00
CA GLN A 112 -12.18 8.46 0.95
C GLN A 112 -12.96 8.55 2.28
N VAL A 113 -12.37 8.01 3.35
CA VAL A 113 -12.95 8.05 4.70
C VAL A 113 -12.62 9.38 5.36
N VAL A 114 -11.36 9.82 5.25
CA VAL A 114 -10.89 11.08 5.82
C VAL A 114 -9.86 11.74 4.92
N GLU A 115 -9.90 13.08 4.88
CA GLU A 115 -8.82 13.94 4.39
C GLU A 115 -8.27 14.76 5.54
N LEU A 116 -6.97 14.62 5.79
CA LEU A 116 -6.22 15.35 6.80
C LEU A 116 -5.43 16.46 6.11
N ARG A 117 -5.51 17.67 6.65
CA ARG A 117 -4.74 18.82 6.19
C ARG A 117 -3.67 19.14 7.21
N LEU A 118 -2.42 19.01 6.78
CA LEU A 118 -1.27 19.46 7.54
C LEU A 118 -1.01 20.95 7.27
N PRO A 119 -0.23 21.62 8.14
CA PRO A 119 0.17 23.00 7.91
C PRO A 119 0.77 23.20 6.50
N PRO A 120 0.52 24.35 5.86
CA PRO A 120 1.12 24.69 4.56
C PRO A 120 2.64 24.55 4.58
N GLU A 121 3.22 24.21 3.43
CA GLU A 121 4.68 24.15 3.18
C GLU A 121 5.45 23.05 3.93
N CYS A 122 4.77 22.15 4.62
CA CYS A 122 5.37 20.94 5.17
C CYS A 122 5.03 19.72 4.31
N ALA A 123 6.03 19.21 3.59
CA ALA A 123 5.94 17.87 3.05
C ALA A 123 5.97 16.85 4.21
N CYS A 124 5.20 15.77 4.09
CA CYS A 124 5.19 14.70 5.07
C CYS A 124 5.22 13.32 4.41
N ILE A 125 5.63 12.34 5.22
CA ILE A 125 5.29 10.94 5.00
C ILE A 125 4.20 10.54 5.99
N CYS A 126 3.42 9.52 5.64
CA CYS A 126 2.39 8.99 6.52
C CYS A 126 2.47 7.46 6.64
N ALA A 127 2.07 6.95 7.81
CA ALA A 127 1.98 5.52 8.06
C ALA A 127 0.83 5.22 9.03
N PHE A 128 0.27 4.03 8.94
CA PHE A 128 -0.64 3.54 9.99
C PHE A 128 0.18 3.20 11.24
N VAL A 129 -0.23 3.76 12.39
CA VAL A 129 0.28 3.35 13.71
C VAL A 129 -0.45 2.09 14.16
N ASN A 130 -1.74 2.00 13.84
CA ASN A 130 -2.61 0.84 14.04
C ASN A 130 -3.79 0.93 13.05
N LYS A 131 -4.78 0.03 13.17
CA LYS A 131 -5.90 -0.10 12.20
C LYS A 131 -6.71 1.18 11.95
N ASN A 132 -6.85 2.05 12.95
CA ASN A 132 -7.67 3.26 12.87
C ASN A 132 -6.88 4.54 13.18
N THR A 133 -5.55 4.46 13.16
CA THR A 133 -4.68 5.57 13.53
C THR A 133 -3.60 5.77 12.47
N VAL A 134 -3.49 6.97 11.93
CA VAL A 134 -2.45 7.38 10.99
C VAL A 134 -1.54 8.41 11.65
N ALA A 135 -0.23 8.23 11.49
CA ALA A 135 0.77 9.22 11.83
C ALA A 135 1.24 9.95 10.57
N ALA A 136 1.59 11.23 10.74
CA ALA A 136 2.27 12.06 9.77
C ALA A 136 3.59 12.56 10.37
N VAL A 137 4.68 12.42 9.62
CA VAL A 137 5.99 12.97 9.98
C VAL A 137 6.37 14.01 8.95
N CYS A 138 6.49 15.25 9.38
CA CYS A 138 6.72 16.42 8.53
C CYS A 138 8.20 16.83 8.51
N VAL A 139 8.60 17.48 7.42
CA VAL A 139 9.98 18.01 7.25
C VAL A 139 10.37 19.06 8.31
N ASP A 140 9.40 19.78 8.89
CA ASP A 140 9.63 20.76 9.97
C ASP A 140 9.87 20.12 11.35
N GLY A 141 10.01 18.79 11.40
CA GLY A 141 10.17 18.00 12.62
C GLY A 141 8.86 17.73 13.35
N THR A 142 7.70 18.15 12.83
CA THR A 142 6.43 17.88 13.51
C THR A 142 5.93 16.46 13.27
N PHE A 143 5.45 15.84 14.34
CA PHE A 143 4.80 14.54 14.36
C PHE A 143 3.32 14.72 14.72
N HIS A 144 2.42 14.22 13.89
CA HIS A 144 0.98 14.31 14.12
C HIS A 144 0.37 12.91 14.14
N ARG A 145 -0.47 12.60 15.13
CA ARG A 145 -1.22 11.35 15.20
C ARG A 145 -2.70 11.62 15.09
N TYR A 146 -3.38 10.93 14.19
CA TYR A 146 -4.79 11.10 13.89
C TYR A 146 -5.52 9.77 14.05
N VAL A 147 -6.57 9.76 14.87
CA VAL A 147 -7.49 8.64 15.00
C VAL A 147 -8.70 8.93 14.13
N PHE A 148 -9.12 7.96 13.33
CA PHE A 148 -10.30 8.05 12.48
C PHE A 148 -11.31 6.95 12.83
N THR A 149 -12.55 7.17 12.43
CA THR A 149 -13.66 6.22 12.59
C THR A 149 -14.19 5.82 11.22
N GLU A 150 -14.86 4.68 11.14
CA GLU A 150 -15.51 4.19 9.91
C GLU A 150 -16.55 5.18 9.37
N ALA A 151 -17.18 5.98 10.25
CA ALA A 151 -18.13 7.03 9.87
C ALA A 151 -17.46 8.29 9.25
N GLY A 152 -16.13 8.31 9.10
CA GLY A 152 -15.38 9.43 8.53
C GLY A 152 -15.03 10.54 9.52
N ASN A 153 -15.41 10.40 10.80
CA ASN A 153 -14.94 11.34 11.83
C ASN A 153 -13.46 11.10 12.11
N CYS A 154 -12.71 12.18 12.32
CA CYS A 154 -11.29 12.12 12.66
C CYS A 154 -10.93 13.19 13.68
N ASN A 155 -10.06 12.81 14.62
CA ASN A 155 -9.50 13.71 15.63
C ASN A 155 -7.98 13.59 15.65
N ARG A 156 -7.29 14.72 15.81
CA ARG A 156 -5.86 14.72 16.13
C ARG A 156 -5.69 14.28 17.59
N GLU A 157 -5.08 13.13 17.78
CA GLU A 157 -4.86 12.53 19.09
C GLU A 157 -3.60 13.07 19.76
N SER A 158 -2.51 13.26 19.00
CA SER A 158 -1.28 13.82 19.54
C SER A 158 -0.53 14.68 18.52
N PHE A 159 0.28 15.59 19.03
CA PHE A 159 1.20 16.45 18.29
C PHE A 159 2.50 16.55 19.08
N ASP A 160 3.62 16.37 18.40
CA ASP A 160 4.95 16.52 18.98
C ASP A 160 5.89 17.21 17.98
N ARG A 161 7.00 17.76 18.46
CA ARG A 161 8.05 18.37 17.64
C ARG A 161 9.37 17.66 17.91
N ILE A 162 9.69 16.72 17.04
CA ILE A 162 10.89 15.88 17.11
C ILE A 162 11.98 16.57 16.28
N LEU A 163 12.64 17.56 16.89
CA LEU A 163 13.80 18.24 16.29
C LEU A 163 15.13 17.79 16.87
N ASP A 164 15.10 17.20 18.06
CA ASP A 164 16.30 16.73 18.74
C ASP A 164 16.67 15.34 18.20
N ILE A 165 17.58 15.32 17.22
CA ILE A 165 18.48 14.17 17.08
C ILE A 165 19.33 14.24 18.35
N CYS A 166 19.24 13.26 19.25
CA CYS A 166 20.11 13.18 20.43
C CYS A 166 21.53 13.50 19.99
N VAL A 167 22.03 14.68 20.36
CA VAL A 167 23.42 15.03 20.17
C VAL A 167 24.13 14.18 21.20
N ASP A 168 24.99 13.28 20.75
CA ASP A 168 25.77 12.41 21.64
C ASP A 168 26.32 13.25 22.81
N ASP A 169 26.04 12.82 24.05
CA ASP A 169 26.63 13.42 25.24
C ASP A 169 28.17 13.33 25.10
N GLU A 170 28.80 14.45 24.74
CA GLU A 170 30.26 14.59 24.75
C GLU A 170 30.76 14.39 26.19
N PHE A 171 31.50 13.31 26.42
CA PHE A 171 32.38 13.14 27.58
C PHE A 171 33.84 13.06 27.13
#